data_AF-A0A8S9Q1V3-F1
#
_entry.id   AF-A0A8S9Q1V3-F1
#
_cell.length_a   1.000
_cell.length_b   1.000
_cell.length_c   1.000
_cell.angle_alpha   90.00
_cell.angle_beta   90.00
_cell.angle_gamma   90.00
#
_symmetry.space_group_name_H-M   'P 1'
#
loop_
_entity.id
_entity.type
_entity.pdbx_description
1 polymer ?
#
loop_
_entity_poly.entity_id
_entity_poly.type
_entity_poly.pdbx_seq_one_letter_code
_entity_poly.pdbx_strand_id
1 'polypeptide(L)'
;MGKQEVDNKRLLAFPKGNGGVTSLSLYLDVAGSASLPYGWRRRAELCLSVVNQVSEELTEIKVCDFGFTTMLPLDKIHDKDGGFLVNGDLKIVAEVEVLEVIGKLDVSEETKLLSKVEEDDGAEARDSLELSVNGFQVLPSQVESVRRIFERHPDIASKFRPKNQHLRTAYINILLSLIKTLCQPTKDLS
;
A
#
# COMPACT_ATOMS: atom_id res chain seq x y z
N MET A 1 -3.77 25.79 9.56
CA MET A 1 -3.25 25.79 8.19
C MET A 1 -2.40 24.53 8.03
N GLY A 2 -2.66 23.72 7.00
CA GLY A 2 -2.02 22.40 6.87
C GLY A 2 -2.82 21.45 5.99
N LYS A 3 -2.74 21.61 4.67
CA LYS A 3 -3.06 20.51 3.75
C LYS A 3 -1.88 19.54 3.79
N GLN A 4 -2.09 18.32 4.30
CA GLN A 4 -1.05 17.29 4.33
C GLN A 4 -1.46 16.14 3.42
N GLU A 5 -1.33 16.38 2.12
CA GLU A 5 -1.64 15.41 1.07
C GLU A 5 -0.52 14.37 0.95
N VAL A 6 -0.55 13.36 1.81
CA VAL A 6 0.36 12.21 1.70
C VAL A 6 -0.18 11.26 0.63
N ASP A 7 0.21 11.54 -0.61
CA ASP A 7 0.03 10.65 -1.75
C ASP A 7 1.32 10.66 -2.59
N ASN A 8 2.31 9.85 -2.16
CA ASN A 8 3.66 9.81 -2.73
C ASN A 8 3.69 9.11 -4.11
N LYS A 9 2.96 9.67 -5.08
CA LYS A 9 2.91 9.24 -6.48
C LYS A 9 4.28 9.43 -7.14
N ARG A 10 4.76 8.42 -7.86
CA ARG A 10 6.03 8.47 -8.63
C ARG A 10 5.80 7.98 -10.05
N LEU A 11 6.20 8.78 -11.03
CA LEU A 11 6.28 8.33 -12.42
C LEU A 11 7.58 7.55 -12.64
N LEU A 12 7.47 6.29 -13.05
CA LEU A 12 8.57 5.46 -13.53
C LEU A 12 8.61 5.53 -15.06
N ALA A 13 9.65 6.14 -15.60
CA ALA A 13 9.88 6.22 -17.04
C ALA A 13 11.04 5.31 -17.47
N PHE A 14 10.85 4.60 -18.59
CA PHE A 14 11.87 3.80 -19.25
C PHE A 14 12.09 4.35 -20.66
N PRO A 15 13.02 5.31 -20.86
CA PRO A 15 13.18 6.04 -22.13
C PRO A 15 13.65 5.21 -23.33
N LYS A 16 13.98 3.93 -23.10
CA LYS A 16 14.35 2.94 -24.14
C LYS A 16 13.48 1.69 -24.08
N GLY A 17 12.36 1.75 -23.36
CA GLY A 17 11.41 0.67 -23.17
C GLY A 17 11.76 -0.31 -22.04
N ASN A 18 10.77 -1.14 -21.72
CA ASN A 18 10.82 -2.20 -20.73
C ASN A 18 10.52 -3.56 -21.40
N GLY A 19 11.18 -4.63 -20.97
CA GLY A 19 10.96 -5.98 -21.53
C GLY A 19 11.35 -6.17 -23.01
N GLY A 20 12.16 -5.28 -23.57
CA GLY A 20 12.68 -5.39 -24.95
C GLY A 20 11.86 -4.67 -26.03
N VAL A 21 10.82 -3.90 -25.68
CA VAL A 21 10.09 -3.08 -26.65
C VAL A 21 10.87 -1.82 -27.04
N THR A 22 10.77 -1.38 -28.30
CA THR A 22 11.38 -0.14 -28.81
C THR A 22 10.43 1.05 -28.70
N SER A 23 9.86 1.26 -27.52
CA SER A 23 8.92 2.36 -27.19
C SER A 23 9.21 2.89 -25.80
N LEU A 24 8.91 4.16 -25.53
CA LEU A 24 8.83 4.69 -24.16
C LEU A 24 7.82 3.86 -23.34
N SER A 25 8.24 3.35 -22.18
CA SER A 25 7.32 2.78 -21.18
C SER A 25 7.17 3.72 -20.00
N LEU A 26 5.94 3.92 -19.53
CA LEU A 26 5.59 4.78 -18.39
C LEU A 26 4.72 4.00 -17.41
N TYR A 27 5.00 4.08 -16.10
CA TYR A 27 4.18 3.45 -15.06
C TYR A 27 4.06 4.35 -13.82
N LEU A 28 2.98 4.20 -13.08
CA LEU A 28 2.78 4.86 -11.78
C LEU A 28 3.19 3.91 -10.64
N ASP A 29 4.07 4.39 -9.77
CA ASP A 29 4.48 3.78 -8.51
C ASP A 29 3.91 4.58 -7.32
N VAL A 30 3.65 3.89 -6.21
CA VAL A 30 3.26 4.48 -4.94
C VAL A 30 4.44 4.32 -3.98
N ALA A 31 5.18 5.42 -3.78
CA ALA A 31 6.39 5.39 -2.96
C ALA A 31 6.05 5.04 -1.51
N GLY A 32 6.82 4.12 -0.93
CA GLY A 32 6.51 3.60 0.40
C GLY A 32 5.31 2.65 0.42
N SER A 33 4.88 2.11 -0.72
CA SER A 33 3.86 1.05 -0.81
C SER A 33 4.13 -0.13 0.14
N ALA A 34 5.39 -0.52 0.32
CA ALA A 34 5.82 -1.54 1.27
C ALA A 34 5.65 -1.18 2.77
N SER A 35 5.33 0.09 3.08
CA SER A 35 5.04 0.61 4.42
C SER A 35 3.59 1.05 4.60
N LEU A 36 2.71 0.83 3.61
CA LEU A 36 1.28 1.10 3.74
C LEU A 36 0.58 -0.01 4.56
N PRO A 37 -0.46 0.31 5.36
CA PRO A 37 -1.20 -0.69 6.14
C PRO A 37 -1.85 -1.79 5.27
N TYR A 38 -1.94 -3.03 5.77
CA TYR A 38 -2.78 -4.05 5.11
C TYR A 38 -4.23 -3.53 5.02
N GLY A 39 -4.79 -3.60 3.81
CA GLY A 39 -6.13 -3.10 3.50
C GLY A 39 -6.14 -1.71 2.86
N TRP A 40 -5.02 -0.99 2.84
CA TRP A 40 -4.90 0.25 2.07
C TRP A 40 -5.13 -0.02 0.58
N ARG A 41 -6.06 0.73 0.00
CA ARG A 41 -6.28 0.80 -1.44
C ARG A 41 -6.77 2.19 -1.82
N ARG A 42 -6.34 2.68 -2.98
CA ARG A 42 -7.00 3.80 -3.66
C ARG A 42 -7.49 3.31 -5.01
N ARG A 43 -8.69 3.72 -5.44
CA ARG A 43 -9.02 3.73 -6.87
C ARG A 43 -8.64 5.11 -7.38
N ALA A 44 -7.87 5.13 -8.46
CA ALA A 44 -7.47 6.35 -9.12
C ALA A 44 -7.45 6.12 -10.63
N GLU A 45 -7.80 7.15 -11.38
CA GLU A 45 -7.70 7.18 -12.85
C GLU A 45 -6.41 7.92 -13.21
N LEU A 46 -5.55 7.27 -14.00
CA LEU A 46 -4.25 7.80 -14.42
C LEU A 46 -4.30 8.16 -15.90
N CYS A 47 -4.26 9.46 -16.18
CA CYS A 47 -4.05 10.02 -17.51
C CYS A 47 -2.55 10.30 -17.70
N LEU A 48 -1.96 9.71 -18.73
CA LEU A 48 -0.57 9.93 -19.14
C LEU A 48 -0.53 10.63 -20.49
N SER A 49 0.25 11.70 -20.58
CA SER A 49 0.38 12.50 -21.81
C SER A 49 1.84 12.69 -22.16
N VAL A 50 2.26 12.28 -23.35
CA VAL A 50 3.55 12.67 -23.93
C VAL A 50 3.30 13.92 -24.77
N VAL A 51 3.69 15.07 -24.21
CA VAL A 51 3.32 16.39 -24.76
C VAL A 51 4.10 16.64 -26.04
N ASN A 52 3.39 16.95 -27.11
CA ASN A 52 3.99 17.53 -28.30
C ASN A 52 4.24 19.01 -28.02
N GLN A 53 5.50 19.43 -28.09
CA GLN A 53 5.93 20.75 -27.64
C GLN A 53 5.86 21.81 -28.75
N VAL A 54 5.38 21.42 -29.95
CA VAL A 54 5.18 22.31 -31.12
C VAL A 54 3.70 22.48 -31.45
N SER A 55 2.88 21.43 -31.31
CA SER A 55 1.42 21.51 -31.49
C SER A 55 0.70 20.67 -30.43
N GLU A 56 -0.10 21.33 -29.58
CA GLU A 56 -0.83 20.66 -28.49
C GLU A 56 -1.77 19.57 -28.99
N GLU A 57 -2.40 19.76 -30.17
CA GLU A 57 -3.28 18.80 -30.84
C GLU A 57 -2.60 17.46 -31.19
N LEU A 58 -1.27 17.43 -31.25
CA LEU A 58 -0.47 16.23 -31.53
C LEU A 58 0.05 15.55 -30.24
N THR A 59 -0.42 15.97 -29.07
CA THR A 59 -0.07 15.35 -27.78
C THR A 59 -0.67 13.96 -27.65
N GLU A 60 0.16 12.98 -27.26
CA GLU A 60 -0.23 11.58 -27.19
C GLU A 60 -0.74 11.24 -25.77
N ILE A 61 -2.06 11.27 -25.61
CA ILE A 61 -2.77 11.05 -24.34
C ILE A 61 -3.30 9.62 -24.25
N LYS A 62 -3.11 8.95 -23.10
CA LYS A 62 -3.66 7.62 -22.82
C LYS A 62 -4.06 7.48 -21.35
N VAL A 63 -5.23 6.86 -21.10
CA VAL A 63 -5.80 6.65 -19.77
C VAL A 63 -5.70 5.18 -19.35
N CYS A 64 -5.34 4.91 -18.09
CA CYS A 64 -5.20 3.57 -17.52
C CYS A 64 -5.23 3.61 -15.98
N ASP A 65 -5.07 2.46 -15.32
CA ASP A 65 -4.92 2.39 -13.85
C ASP A 65 -3.45 2.55 -13.39
N PHE A 66 -2.49 2.03 -14.17
CA PHE A 66 -1.11 1.80 -13.69
C PHE A 66 0.02 2.14 -14.68
N GLY A 67 -0.25 2.27 -15.98
CA GLY A 67 0.74 2.64 -17.00
C GLY A 67 0.70 1.84 -18.31
N PHE A 68 1.67 2.12 -19.18
CA PHE A 68 1.84 1.53 -20.50
C PHE A 68 3.27 1.07 -20.75
N THR A 69 3.43 -0.20 -21.14
CA THR A 69 4.71 -0.71 -21.69
C THR A 69 5.05 -0.06 -23.04
N THR A 70 4.04 0.34 -23.82
CA THR A 70 4.20 1.01 -25.12
C THR A 70 3.43 2.32 -25.16
N MET A 71 3.94 3.33 -24.43
CA MET A 71 3.36 4.68 -24.43
C MET A 71 3.52 5.34 -25.80
N LEU A 72 4.75 5.49 -26.29
CA LEU A 72 5.04 6.11 -27.58
C LEU A 72 6.29 5.46 -28.22
N PRO A 73 6.27 5.05 -29.50
CA PRO A 73 7.43 4.46 -30.19
C PRO A 73 8.66 5.40 -30.22
N LEU A 74 9.87 4.83 -30.14
CA LEU A 74 11.10 5.62 -30.05
C LEU A 74 11.44 6.36 -31.36
N ASP A 75 11.08 5.80 -32.51
CA ASP A 75 11.15 6.48 -33.81
C ASP A 75 10.28 7.74 -33.84
N LYS A 76 9.03 7.67 -33.37
CA LYS A 76 8.13 8.83 -33.26
C LYS A 76 8.60 9.88 -32.22
N ILE A 77 9.36 9.48 -31.20
CA ILE A 77 9.98 10.43 -30.25
C ILE A 77 11.20 11.14 -30.84
N HIS A 78 12.04 10.44 -31.61
CA HIS A 78 13.29 10.98 -32.18
C HIS A 78 13.11 11.56 -33.59
N ASP A 79 11.89 11.59 -34.13
CA ASP A 79 11.57 12.37 -35.33
C ASP A 79 11.83 13.86 -35.08
N LYS A 80 12.70 14.44 -35.90
CA LYS A 80 13.17 15.82 -35.78
C LYS A 80 12.05 16.83 -36.02
N ASP A 81 11.12 16.46 -36.90
CA ASP A 81 9.99 17.31 -37.28
C ASP A 81 8.71 16.89 -36.52
N GLY A 82 8.77 15.82 -35.72
CA GLY A 82 7.66 15.27 -34.94
C GLY A 82 7.27 16.06 -33.68
N GLY A 83 8.10 17.00 -33.21
CA GLY A 83 7.74 17.99 -32.18
C GLY A 83 7.67 17.50 -30.71
N PHE A 84 7.84 16.20 -30.44
CA PHE A 84 7.84 15.67 -29.06
C PHE A 84 9.13 16.02 -28.30
N LEU A 85 10.28 15.92 -28.95
CA LEU A 85 11.61 16.14 -28.35
C LEU A 85 12.15 17.51 -28.76
N VAL A 86 12.23 18.47 -27.83
CA VAL A 86 12.70 19.84 -28.09
C VAL A 86 13.94 20.11 -27.23
N ASN A 87 15.02 20.55 -27.86
CA ASN A 87 16.36 20.72 -27.24
C ASN A 87 16.95 19.45 -26.58
N GLY A 88 16.35 18.27 -26.80
CA GLY A 88 16.69 17.02 -26.12
C GLY A 88 15.79 16.70 -24.91
N ASP A 89 14.91 17.62 -24.51
CA ASP A 89 13.93 17.41 -23.45
C ASP A 89 12.62 16.84 -24.00
N LEU A 90 12.06 15.87 -23.27
CA LEU A 90 10.75 15.26 -23.55
C LEU A 90 9.79 15.56 -22.39
N LYS A 91 8.76 16.37 -22.65
CA LYS A 91 7.77 16.72 -21.63
C LYS A 91 6.71 15.62 -21.48
N ILE A 92 6.60 15.07 -20.28
CA ILE A 92 5.60 14.06 -19.91
C ILE A 92 4.74 14.64 -18.77
N VAL A 93 3.43 14.49 -18.88
CA VAL A 93 2.45 14.86 -17.85
C VAL A 93 1.76 13.58 -17.35
N ALA A 94 1.50 13.53 -16.04
CA ALA A 94 0.81 12.44 -15.37
C ALA A 94 -0.23 13.02 -14.42
N GLU A 95 -1.50 12.91 -14.77
CA GLU A 95 -2.65 13.37 -14.00
C GLU A 95 -3.29 12.16 -13.31
N VAL A 96 -3.58 12.27 -12.00
CA VAL A 96 -4.02 11.14 -11.18
C VAL A 96 -5.19 11.55 -10.28
N GLU A 97 -6.40 11.40 -10.80
CA GLU A 97 -7.64 11.66 -10.07
C GLU A 97 -7.93 10.50 -9.11
N VAL A 98 -8.19 10.79 -7.83
CA VAL A 98 -8.41 9.77 -6.80
C VAL A 98 -9.91 9.61 -6.52
N LEU A 99 -10.49 8.54 -7.06
CA LEU A 99 -11.92 8.24 -7.05
C LEU A 99 -12.40 7.57 -5.73
N GLU A 100 -11.53 6.82 -5.05
CA GLU A 100 -11.81 6.22 -3.73
C GLU A 100 -10.52 6.11 -2.91
N VAL A 101 -10.60 6.34 -1.60
CA VAL A 101 -9.56 6.02 -0.62
C VAL A 101 -10.14 5.11 0.45
N ILE A 102 -9.54 3.93 0.67
CA ILE A 102 -9.93 2.99 1.71
C ILE A 102 -8.71 2.54 2.53
N GLY A 103 -8.92 2.43 3.84
CA GLY A 103 -7.89 2.26 4.85
C GLY A 103 -7.54 3.61 5.52
N LYS A 104 -7.36 3.60 6.84
CA LYS A 104 -6.76 4.75 7.54
C LYS A 104 -5.30 4.85 7.15
N LEU A 105 -4.84 6.05 6.82
CA LEU A 105 -3.43 6.38 6.95
C LEU A 105 -3.17 6.65 8.43
N ASP A 106 -2.63 5.66 9.15
CA ASP A 106 -2.12 5.89 10.50
C ASP A 106 -0.87 6.76 10.42
N VAL A 107 -1.10 8.08 10.46
CA VAL A 107 -0.05 9.07 10.66
C VAL A 107 0.51 8.83 12.06
N SER A 108 1.69 8.22 12.13
CA SER A 108 2.42 8.03 13.37
C SER A 108 2.95 9.38 13.87
N GLU A 109 2.11 10.11 14.61
CA GLU A 109 2.58 11.19 15.47
C GLU A 109 3.42 10.57 16.60
N GLU A 110 4.75 10.52 16.44
CA GLU A 110 5.71 10.12 17.48
C GLU A 110 5.81 11.14 18.65
N THR A 111 4.69 11.77 19.04
CA THR A 111 4.59 12.75 20.13
C THR A 111 3.25 12.67 20.87
N LYS A 112 2.94 11.53 21.52
CA LYS A 112 1.87 11.39 22.54
C LYS A 112 2.03 10.18 23.47
N LEU A 113 3.27 9.80 23.80
CA LEU A 113 3.51 9.10 25.06
C LEU A 113 3.56 10.14 26.19
N LEU A 114 2.98 9.79 27.35
CA LEU A 114 2.80 10.58 28.59
C LEU A 114 1.52 11.44 28.67
N SER A 115 0.90 11.38 29.86
CA SER A 115 -0.43 11.88 30.25
C SER A 115 -1.61 11.21 29.50
N LYS A 116 -2.66 10.73 30.19
CA LYS A 116 -2.96 10.74 31.63
C LYS A 116 -3.82 9.53 31.99
N VAL A 117 -3.69 9.02 33.22
CA VAL A 117 -4.70 8.17 33.87
C VAL A 117 -5.65 9.10 34.60
N GLU A 118 -6.89 9.23 34.13
CA GLU A 118 -8.06 9.66 34.91
C GLU A 118 -9.27 8.85 34.39
N GLU A 119 -10.13 8.39 35.29
CA GLU A 119 -11.39 7.68 34.99
C GLU A 119 -12.52 8.72 34.91
N ASP A 120 -13.45 8.63 33.95
CA ASP A 120 -14.88 8.91 34.21
C ASP A 120 -15.83 8.35 33.13
N ASP A 121 -17.12 8.39 33.48
CA ASP A 121 -18.37 7.92 32.89
C ASP A 121 -18.55 7.74 31.36
N GLY A 122 -19.20 6.63 30.98
CA GLY A 122 -20.56 6.82 30.42
C GLY A 122 -20.86 6.65 28.91
N ALA A 123 -20.08 5.96 28.08
CA ALA A 123 -20.50 5.67 26.68
C ALA A 123 -19.99 4.33 26.08
N GLU A 124 -20.88 3.52 25.50
CA GLU A 124 -20.47 2.32 24.72
C GLU A 124 -19.88 2.71 23.35
N ALA A 125 -18.56 2.88 23.30
CA ALA A 125 -17.78 2.84 22.06
C ALA A 125 -17.22 1.42 21.82
N ARG A 126 -18.10 0.45 21.53
CA ARG A 126 -17.72 -0.93 21.14
C ARG A 126 -17.19 -1.00 19.70
N ASP A 127 -16.15 -0.23 19.39
CA ASP A 127 -15.37 -0.38 18.15
C ASP A 127 -14.03 -1.08 18.43
N SER A 128 -13.54 -1.82 17.45
CA SER A 128 -12.54 -2.87 17.65
C SER A 128 -11.11 -2.33 17.68
N LEU A 129 -10.68 -1.88 18.86
CA LEU A 129 -9.27 -1.62 19.20
C LEU A 129 -8.44 -2.93 19.14
N GLU A 130 -8.08 -3.37 17.95
CA GLU A 130 -7.11 -4.45 17.75
C GLU A 130 -5.74 -4.03 18.29
N LEU A 131 -5.18 -4.83 19.20
CA LEU A 131 -3.90 -4.55 19.84
C LEU A 131 -2.78 -5.31 19.12
N SER A 132 -1.71 -4.59 18.77
CA SER A 132 -0.54 -5.17 18.10
C SER A 132 0.39 -5.87 19.10
N VAL A 133 0.52 -7.19 18.99
CA VAL A 133 1.48 -8.00 19.75
C VAL A 133 2.58 -8.48 18.79
N ASN A 134 3.80 -7.98 18.95
CA ASN A 134 4.96 -8.31 18.09
C ASN A 134 4.69 -8.16 16.57
N GLY A 135 3.81 -7.24 16.16
CA GLY A 135 3.44 -7.02 14.76
C GLY A 135 2.37 -7.99 14.23
N PHE A 136 1.58 -8.60 15.12
CA PHE A 136 0.34 -9.32 14.83
C PHE A 136 -0.83 -8.53 15.46
N GLN A 137 -1.87 -8.21 14.69
CA GLN A 137 -3.12 -7.70 15.25
C GLN A 137 -3.90 -8.84 15.90
N VAL A 138 -4.42 -8.62 17.09
CA VAL A 138 -5.41 -9.50 17.73
C VAL A 138 -6.43 -8.70 18.54
N LEU A 139 -7.58 -9.34 18.78
CA LEU A 139 -8.60 -8.82 19.69
C LEU A 139 -8.00 -8.66 21.12
N PRO A 140 -8.40 -7.64 21.90
CA PRO A 140 -7.91 -7.45 23.27
C PRO A 140 -8.02 -8.69 24.17
N SER A 141 -9.08 -9.49 23.99
CA SER A 141 -9.33 -10.75 24.68
C SER A 141 -8.35 -11.90 24.36
N GLN A 142 -7.46 -11.71 23.39
CA GLN A 142 -6.48 -12.70 22.94
C GLN A 142 -5.02 -12.31 23.19
N VAL A 143 -4.74 -11.04 23.55
CA VAL A 143 -3.39 -10.47 23.71
C VAL A 143 -2.50 -11.32 24.63
N GLU A 144 -2.98 -11.69 25.82
CA GLU A 144 -2.22 -12.49 26.79
C GLU A 144 -1.97 -13.93 26.31
N SER A 145 -2.91 -14.51 25.56
CA SER A 145 -2.72 -15.82 24.93
C SER A 145 -1.60 -15.79 23.90
N VAL A 146 -1.51 -14.72 23.09
CA VAL A 146 -0.45 -14.54 22.09
C VAL A 146 0.91 -14.25 22.74
N ARG A 147 0.95 -13.42 23.78
CA ARG A 147 2.18 -13.17 24.57
C ARG A 147 2.78 -14.48 25.09
N ARG A 148 1.97 -15.30 25.77
CA ARG A 148 2.41 -16.61 26.30
C ARG A 148 2.89 -17.59 25.24
N ILE A 149 2.33 -17.54 24.02
CA ILE A 149 2.82 -18.34 22.89
C ILE A 149 4.23 -17.88 22.48
N PHE A 150 4.47 -16.57 22.36
CA PHE A 150 5.79 -16.05 21.97
C PHE A 150 6.84 -16.13 23.09
N GLU A 151 6.43 -16.07 24.37
CA GLU A 151 7.32 -16.33 25.52
C GLU A 151 7.80 -17.78 25.55
N ARG A 152 6.89 -18.73 25.28
CA ARG A 152 7.17 -20.17 25.35
C ARG A 152 7.81 -20.72 24.07
N HIS A 153 7.51 -20.11 22.92
CA HIS A 153 8.00 -20.49 21.60
C HIS A 153 8.44 -19.24 20.79
N PRO A 154 9.52 -18.55 21.22
CA PRO A 154 10.00 -17.33 20.57
C PRO A 154 10.45 -17.57 19.13
N ASP A 155 10.76 -18.82 18.77
CA ASP A 155 11.17 -19.17 17.43
C ASP A 155 10.03 -19.06 16.41
N ILE A 156 8.75 -19.17 16.83
CA ILE A 156 7.57 -18.91 15.98
C ILE A 156 7.64 -17.48 15.43
N ALA A 157 7.76 -16.47 16.30
CA ALA A 157 7.88 -15.07 15.89
C ALA A 157 9.19 -14.77 15.12
N SER A 158 10.26 -15.54 15.38
CA SER A 158 11.55 -15.34 14.69
C SER A 158 11.57 -15.90 13.26
N LYS A 159 11.02 -17.11 13.06
CA LYS A 159 11.06 -17.87 11.80
C LYS A 159 9.86 -17.56 10.92
N PHE A 160 8.66 -17.47 11.51
CA PHE A 160 7.43 -17.18 10.77
C PHE A 160 7.21 -15.67 10.68
N ARG A 161 7.90 -15.04 9.71
CA ARG A 161 7.76 -13.61 9.39
C ARG A 161 7.09 -13.37 8.03
N PRO A 162 5.77 -13.63 7.86
CA PRO A 162 5.04 -13.13 6.70
C PRO A 162 5.20 -11.61 6.58
N LYS A 163 5.45 -11.11 5.37
CA LYS A 163 5.42 -9.66 5.10
C LYS A 163 4.00 -9.11 5.11
N ASN A 164 3.01 -9.96 4.87
CA ASN A 164 1.60 -9.64 4.82
C ASN A 164 0.96 -9.75 6.23
N GLN A 165 0.45 -8.63 6.73
CA GLN A 165 -0.20 -8.49 8.05
C GLN A 165 -1.54 -9.22 8.15
N HIS A 166 -2.38 -9.17 7.12
CA HIS A 166 -3.62 -9.97 7.05
C HIS A 166 -3.32 -11.49 7.21
N LEU A 167 -2.25 -12.01 6.59
CA LEU A 167 -1.81 -13.40 6.77
C LEU A 167 -1.27 -13.68 8.18
N ARG A 168 -0.62 -12.71 8.85
CA ARG A 168 -0.22 -12.83 10.27
C ARG A 168 -1.44 -12.98 11.17
N THR A 169 -2.42 -12.10 11.02
CA THR A 169 -3.68 -12.12 11.79
C THR A 169 -4.46 -13.41 11.55
N ALA A 170 -4.63 -13.83 10.29
CA ALA A 170 -5.27 -15.10 9.95
C ALA A 170 -4.52 -16.30 10.57
N TYR A 171 -3.19 -16.33 10.48
CA TYR A 171 -2.37 -17.40 11.07
C TYR A 171 -2.51 -17.47 12.60
N ILE A 172 -2.44 -16.34 13.31
CA ILE A 172 -2.62 -16.32 14.77
C ILE A 172 -4.03 -16.70 15.16
N ASN A 173 -5.06 -16.25 14.44
CA ASN A 173 -6.45 -16.65 14.72
C ASN A 173 -6.67 -18.15 14.51
N ILE A 174 -6.06 -18.74 13.47
CA ILE A 174 -6.06 -20.20 13.23
C ILE A 174 -5.29 -20.93 14.33
N LEU A 175 -4.10 -20.45 14.72
CA LEU A 175 -3.27 -21.05 15.78
C LEU A 175 -3.97 -21.02 17.14
N LEU A 176 -4.58 -19.89 17.51
CA LEU A 176 -5.38 -19.75 18.73
C LEU A 176 -6.61 -20.66 18.71
N SER A 177 -7.27 -20.80 17.56
CA SER A 177 -8.39 -21.74 17.38
C SER A 177 -7.93 -23.20 17.55
N LEU A 178 -6.84 -23.60 16.90
CA LEU A 178 -6.24 -24.94 17.02
C LEU A 178 -5.83 -25.24 18.46
N ILE A 179 -5.15 -24.32 19.15
CA ILE A 179 -4.79 -24.48 20.57
C ILE A 179 -6.05 -24.62 21.43
N LYS A 180 -7.09 -23.79 21.19
CA LYS A 180 -8.36 -23.90 21.91
C LYS A 180 -9.03 -25.26 21.70
N THR A 181 -9.05 -25.77 20.47
CA THR A 181 -9.61 -27.09 20.14
C THR A 181 -8.81 -28.24 20.73
N LEU A 182 -7.48 -28.17 20.71
CA LEU A 182 -6.59 -29.20 21.28
C LEU A 182 -6.54 -29.15 22.82
N CYS A 183 -6.87 -28.03 23.44
CA CYS A 183 -7.00 -27.88 24.89
C CYS A 183 -8.45 -28.07 25.41
N GLN A 184 -9.43 -28.29 24.53
CA GLN A 184 -10.75 -28.75 24.97
C GLN A 184 -10.66 -30.23 25.40
N PRO A 185 -11.16 -30.60 26.60
CA PRO A 185 -11.18 -31.99 27.02
C PRO A 185 -12.02 -32.83 26.05
N THR A 186 -11.51 -34.00 25.64
CA THR A 186 -12.27 -35.02 24.91
C THR A 186 -13.32 -35.67 25.82
N LYS A 187 -14.39 -34.93 26.10
CA LYS A 187 -15.69 -35.53 26.38
C LYS A 187 -16.28 -36.02 25.06
N ASP A 188 -17.14 -37.02 25.15
CA ASP A 188 -17.85 -37.61 24.00
C ASP A 188 -16.94 -38.41 23.04
N LEU A 189 -15.96 -39.11 23.62
CA LEU A 189 -15.44 -40.40 23.11
C LEU A 189 -15.83 -41.52 24.10
N SER A 190 -17.12 -41.84 24.16
CA SER A 190 -17.73 -42.95 24.89
C SER A 190 -19.05 -43.37 24.23
#